data_AF-A0A1I8BLZ9-F1
#
_entry.id   AF-A0A1I8BLZ9-F1
#
_cell.length_a   1.000
_cell.length_b   1.000
_cell.length_c   1.000
_cell.angle_alpha   90.00
_cell.angle_beta   90.00
_cell.angle_gamma   90.00
#
_symmetry.space_group_name_H-M   'P 1'
#
loop_
_entity.id
_entity.type
_entity.pdbx_description
1 polymer ?
#
loop_
_entity_poly.entity_id
_entity_poly.type
_entity_poly.pdbx_seq_one_letter_code
_entity_poly.pdbx_strand_id
1 'polypeptide(L)'
;MHIGLKNSKNNYIRFFAEEFKIRNEKLRTIKPPPTFSWNDDVFGCGLIYPPTNINELPYVFFTQNGKQIGKAILSKDNCDSYKPYVVLLCCSVETNFGNNLHSKPFIYDISKHFVPKEFY
;
A
#
# COMPACT_ATOMS: atom_id res chain seq x y z
N MET A 1 -6.09 -6.45 11.33
CA MET A 1 -6.55 -5.83 10.05
C MET A 1 -5.55 -6.06 8.93
N HIS A 2 -6.03 -6.25 7.70
CA HIS A 2 -5.24 -6.19 6.47
C HIS A 2 -5.74 -5.07 5.56
N ILE A 3 -4.82 -4.37 4.90
CA ILE A 3 -5.16 -3.42 3.82
C ILE A 3 -4.30 -3.70 2.59
N GLY A 4 -4.81 -3.36 1.41
CA GLY A 4 -4.04 -3.50 0.19
C GLY A 4 -4.87 -3.43 -1.08
N LEU A 5 -4.36 -4.11 -2.10
CA LEU A 5 -4.94 -4.12 -3.43
C LEU A 5 -5.12 -5.56 -3.91
N LYS A 6 -6.25 -5.78 -4.59
CA LYS A 6 -6.59 -7.01 -5.29
C LYS A 6 -6.58 -6.73 -6.79
N ASN A 7 -5.92 -7.57 -7.57
CA ASN A 7 -5.90 -7.44 -9.03
C ASN A 7 -6.99 -8.31 -9.71
N SER A 8 -7.15 -8.18 -11.03
CA SER A 8 -8.14 -8.96 -11.80
C SER A 8 -7.89 -10.47 -11.81
N LYS A 9 -6.65 -10.90 -11.59
CA LYS A 9 -6.22 -12.31 -11.50
C LYS A 9 -6.45 -12.93 -10.11
N ASN A 10 -7.17 -12.23 -9.22
CA ASN A 10 -7.35 -12.61 -7.81
C ASN A 10 -6.05 -12.69 -7.00
N ASN A 11 -4.97 -12.01 -7.42
CA ASN A 11 -3.78 -11.87 -6.60
C ASN A 11 -3.87 -10.63 -5.71
N TYR A 12 -3.13 -10.67 -4.59
CA TYR A 12 -3.19 -9.66 -3.54
C TYR A 12 -1.81 -9.13 -3.22
N ILE A 13 -1.72 -7.81 -3.09
CA ILE A 13 -0.60 -7.13 -2.43
C ILE A 13 -1.18 -6.47 -1.19
N ARG A 14 -0.77 -6.94 0.00
CA ARG A 14 -1.43 -6.59 1.25
C ARG A 14 -0.44 -6.43 2.40
N PHE A 15 -0.72 -5.44 3.24
CA PHE A 15 -0.08 -5.23 4.53
C PHE A 15 -0.92 -5.85 5.65
N PHE A 16 -0.27 -6.64 6.50
CA PHE A 16 -0.81 -7.25 7.69
C PHE A 16 -0.37 -6.40 8.88
N ALA A 17 -1.30 -5.66 9.49
CA ALA A 17 -0.98 -4.78 10.61
C ALA A 17 -0.51 -5.57 11.83
N GLU A 18 -1.20 -6.65 12.19
CA GLU A 18 -0.89 -7.49 13.36
C GLU A 18 0.48 -8.18 13.26
N GLU A 19 0.79 -8.73 12.09
CA GLU A 19 2.07 -9.42 11.87
C GLU A 19 3.19 -8.48 11.45
N PHE A 20 2.87 -7.20 11.18
CA PHE A 20 3.76 -6.22 10.59
C PHE A 20 4.51 -6.76 9.36
N LYS A 21 3.73 -7.24 8.38
CA LYS A 21 4.26 -7.91 7.19
C LYS A 21 3.58 -7.41 5.94
N ILE A 22 4.36 -7.19 4.89
CA ILE A 22 3.81 -7.01 3.56
C ILE A 22 3.94 -8.33 2.80
N ARG A 23 2.83 -8.82 2.24
CA ARG A 23 2.82 -9.99 1.33
C ARG A 23 2.44 -9.55 -0.07
N ASN A 24 3.21 -10.01 -1.05
CA ASN A 24 2.91 -9.81 -2.46
C ASN A 24 2.18 -11.03 -3.07
N GLU A 25 1.94 -10.94 -4.37
CA GLU A 25 1.26 -11.95 -5.19
C GLU A 25 1.94 -13.35 -5.12
N LYS A 26 3.24 -13.41 -4.79
CA LYS A 26 4.02 -14.66 -4.67
C LYS A 26 4.23 -15.11 -3.21
N LEU A 27 3.44 -14.59 -2.26
CA LEU A 27 3.58 -14.84 -0.82
C LEU A 27 4.94 -14.44 -0.22
N ARG A 28 5.76 -13.67 -0.95
CA ARG A 28 7.02 -13.14 -0.39
C ARG A 28 6.68 -12.13 0.69
N THR A 29 7.34 -12.30 1.83
CA THR A 29 7.10 -11.48 3.02
C THR A 29 8.24 -10.49 3.20
N ILE A 30 7.91 -9.21 3.32
CA ILE A 30 8.85 -8.14 3.69
C ILE A 30 8.50 -7.69 5.10
N LYS A 31 9.48 -7.71 6.00
CA LYS A 31 9.36 -7.17 7.37
C LYS A 31 9.84 -5.71 7.37
N PRO A 32 9.01 -4.74 7.77
CA PRO A 32 9.46 -3.38 8.01
C PRO A 32 10.24 -3.25 9.36
N PRO A 33 10.86 -2.10 9.66
CA PRO A 33 11.74 -1.90 10.83
C PRO A 33 11.02 -1.94 12.20
N PRO A 34 11.73 -2.24 13.32
CA PRO A 34 11.18 -3.01 14.44
C PRO A 34 10.30 -2.27 15.47
N THR A 35 9.93 -1.01 15.27
CA THR A 35 9.14 -0.25 16.25
C THR A 35 7.73 -0.02 15.72
N PHE A 36 6.84 -0.99 15.94
CA PHE A 36 5.43 -0.87 15.56
C PHE A 36 4.52 -1.03 16.78
N SER A 37 3.73 0.00 17.05
CA SER A 37 2.47 -0.11 17.77
C SER A 37 1.37 0.37 16.83
N TRP A 38 0.19 -0.27 16.89
CA TRP A 38 -0.99 0.20 16.19
C TRP A 38 -2.03 0.66 17.20
N ASN A 39 -2.16 1.98 17.37
CA ASN A 39 -3.21 2.60 18.16
C ASN A 39 -3.64 3.90 17.49
N ASP A 40 -4.88 3.96 17.01
CA ASP A 40 -5.45 5.10 16.27
C ASP A 40 -4.68 5.56 15.02
N ASP A 41 -3.85 4.67 14.45
CA ASP A 41 -3.05 4.99 13.27
C ASP A 41 -3.87 5.02 11.99
N VAL A 42 -3.44 5.90 11.08
CA VAL A 42 -3.96 5.96 9.72
C VAL A 42 -3.04 5.22 8.77
N PHE A 43 -3.56 4.15 8.17
CA PHE A 43 -2.84 3.40 7.15
C PHE A 43 -3.25 3.84 5.75
N GLY A 44 -2.24 3.97 4.87
CA GLY A 44 -2.45 4.24 3.46
C GLY A 44 -1.89 3.11 2.59
N CYS A 45 -2.50 2.94 1.42
CA CYS A 45 -2.02 2.06 0.36
C CYS A 45 -1.95 2.87 -0.93
N GLY A 46 -0.76 2.99 -1.50
CA GLY A 46 -0.51 3.71 -2.74
C GLY A 46 -0.15 2.76 -3.87
N LEU A 47 -0.67 3.04 -5.07
CA LEU A 47 -0.32 2.39 -6.32
C LEU A 47 0.19 3.45 -7.29
N ILE A 48 1.36 3.22 -7.86
CA ILE A 48 1.92 4.11 -8.87
C ILE A 48 2.11 3.32 -10.15
N TYR A 49 1.49 3.83 -11.20
CA TYR A 49 1.74 3.39 -12.56
C TYR A 49 2.88 4.22 -13.14
N PRO A 50 3.86 3.59 -13.79
CA PRO A 50 4.87 4.33 -14.53
C PRO A 50 4.23 5.09 -15.70
N PRO A 51 4.84 6.19 -16.15
CA PRO A 51 4.49 6.83 -17.41
C PRO A 51 4.37 5.83 -18.57
N THR A 52 3.45 6.06 -19.49
CA THR A 52 3.06 5.12 -20.57
C THR A 52 4.21 4.71 -21.51
N ASN A 53 5.33 5.43 -21.50
CA ASN A 53 6.45 5.22 -22.43
C ASN A 53 7.71 4.61 -21.78
N ILE A 54 7.62 4.15 -20.52
CA ILE A 54 8.72 3.43 -19.86
C ILE A 54 8.29 2.00 -19.56
N ASN A 55 9.15 1.02 -19.87
CA ASN A 55 8.91 -0.42 -19.62
C ASN A 55 9.14 -0.78 -18.15
N GLU A 56 8.62 0.03 -17.23
CA GLU A 56 8.66 -0.22 -15.80
C GLU A 56 7.37 -0.89 -15.35
N LEU A 57 7.44 -1.61 -14.23
CA LEU A 57 6.28 -2.22 -13.62
C LEU A 57 5.63 -1.25 -12.63
N PRO A 58 4.29 -1.24 -12.50
CA PRO A 58 3.63 -0.55 -11.40
C PRO A 58 4.19 -1.03 -10.06
N TYR A 59 4.13 -0.18 -9.05
CA TYR A 59 4.50 -0.61 -7.70
C TYR A 59 3.50 -0.13 -6.66
N VAL A 60 3.45 -0.90 -5.57
CA VAL A 60 2.58 -0.67 -4.43
C VAL A 60 3.44 -0.34 -3.22
N PHE A 61 3.04 0.67 -2.47
CA PHE A 61 3.65 1.02 -1.20
C PHE A 61 2.59 1.19 -0.12
N PHE A 62 3.01 1.06 1.14
CA PHE A 62 2.16 1.20 2.30
C PHE A 62 2.66 2.32 3.18
N THR A 63 1.76 2.96 3.90
CA THR A 63 2.10 4.06 4.82
C THR A 63 1.40 3.89 6.15
N GLN A 64 2.03 4.40 7.21
CA GLN A 64 1.45 4.56 8.55
C GLN A 64 1.67 6.03 8.93
N ASN A 65 0.59 6.73 9.26
CA ASN A 65 0.60 8.15 9.63
C ASN A 65 1.36 9.02 8.62
N GLY A 66 1.13 8.77 7.32
CA GLY A 66 1.78 9.51 6.23
C GLY A 66 3.25 9.18 5.98
N LYS A 67 3.84 8.21 6.69
CA LYS A 67 5.22 7.75 6.45
C LYS A 67 5.23 6.39 5.78
N GLN A 68 6.08 6.20 4.78
CA GLN A 68 6.19 4.92 4.08
C GLN A 68 6.69 3.81 5.03
N ILE A 69 6.03 2.65 4.96
CA ILE A 69 6.39 1.44 5.68
C ILE A 69 7.24 0.57 4.74
N GLY A 70 8.50 0.34 5.11
CA GLY A 70 9.39 -0.54 4.36
C GLY A 70 9.59 -0.11 2.90
N LYS A 71 9.89 -1.10 2.05
CA LYS A 71 10.16 -0.92 0.62
C LYS A 71 8.90 -1.09 -0.22
N ALA A 72 8.80 -0.35 -1.32
CA ALA A 72 7.77 -0.55 -2.34
C ALA A 72 7.87 -1.96 -2.97
N ILE A 73 6.77 -2.45 -3.51
CA ILE A 73 6.65 -3.78 -4.10
C ILE A 73 6.26 -3.63 -5.55
N LEU A 74 7.13 -4.12 -6.46
CA LEU A 74 6.83 -4.24 -7.87
C LEU A 74 5.64 -5.19 -8.11
N SER A 75 4.65 -4.73 -8.87
CA SER A 75 3.56 -5.50 -9.44
C SER A 75 4.11 -6.33 -10.61
N LYS A 76 4.42 -7.60 -10.35
CA LYS A 76 5.06 -8.47 -11.36
C LYS A 76 4.11 -8.99 -12.43
N ASP A 77 2.82 -8.99 -12.14
CA ASP A 77 1.81 -9.55 -13.05
C ASP A 77 1.29 -8.56 -14.10
N ASN A 78 1.86 -7.35 -14.15
CA ASN A 78 1.50 -6.21 -15.01
C ASN A 78 -0.01 -6.15 -15.24
N CYS A 79 -0.76 -5.89 -14.16
CA CYS A 79 -2.21 -5.91 -14.20
C CYS A 79 -2.77 -4.50 -14.39
N ASP A 80 -3.65 -4.36 -15.37
CA ASP A 80 -4.29 -3.09 -15.72
C ASP A 80 -5.29 -2.60 -14.65
N SER A 81 -5.67 -3.46 -13.70
CA SER A 81 -6.66 -3.10 -12.69
C SER A 81 -6.31 -3.64 -11.31
N TYR A 82 -6.34 -2.72 -10.35
CA TYR A 82 -6.28 -2.98 -8.93
C TYR A 82 -7.50 -2.35 -8.27
N LYS A 83 -8.09 -3.06 -7.32
CA LYS A 83 -9.15 -2.54 -6.46
C LYS A 83 -8.72 -2.57 -5.00
N PRO A 84 -9.13 -1.58 -4.19
CA PRO A 84 -8.92 -1.61 -2.75
C PRO A 84 -9.44 -2.89 -2.11
N TYR A 85 -8.69 -3.39 -1.14
CA TYR A 85 -9.00 -4.60 -0.39
C TYR A 85 -8.70 -4.38 1.09
N VAL A 86 -9.68 -4.65 1.95
CA VAL A 86 -9.57 -4.50 3.41
C VAL A 86 -10.16 -5.74 4.08
N VAL A 87 -9.50 -6.22 5.14
CA VAL A 87 -10.00 -7.27 6.04
C VAL A 87 -9.92 -6.78 7.46
N LEU A 88 -11.04 -6.84 8.18
CA LEU A 88 -11.12 -6.49 9.59
C LEU A 88 -11.07 -7.77 10.43
N LEU A 89 -10.22 -7.77 11.45
CA LEU A 89 -10.12 -8.84 12.44
C LEU A 89 -10.30 -8.16 13.79
N CYS A 90 -11.46 -8.37 14.42
CA CYS A 90 -11.80 -7.86 15.75
C CYS A 90 -11.49 -6.36 15.99
N CYS A 91 -11.71 -5.50 14.98
CA CYS A 91 -11.45 -4.06 15.07
C CYS A 91 -12.50 -3.26 14.28
N SER A 92 -12.58 -1.96 14.60
CA SER A 92 -13.39 -0.98 13.88
C SER A 92 -12.48 0.00 13.16
N VAL A 93 -12.80 0.35 11.92
CA VAL A 93 -12.03 1.32 11.14
C VAL A 93 -12.97 2.18 10.30
N GLU A 94 -12.48 3.34 9.91
CA GLU A 94 -13.11 4.21 8.93
C GLU A 94 -12.25 4.24 7.66
N THR A 95 -12.86 4.17 6.48
CA THR A 95 -12.14 4.29 5.21
C THR A 95 -12.22 5.71 4.67
N ASN A 96 -11.20 6.11 3.92
CA ASN A 96 -11.20 7.34 3.14
C ASN A 96 -10.79 7.00 1.71
N PHE A 97 -11.75 7.07 0.78
CA PHE A 97 -11.52 6.88 -0.66
C PHE A 97 -11.41 8.21 -1.41
N GLY A 98 -11.33 9.34 -0.71
CA GLY A 98 -11.18 10.67 -1.30
C GLY A 98 -12.49 11.39 -1.66
N ASN A 99 -13.64 10.93 -1.13
CA ASN A 99 -14.93 11.58 -1.40
C ASN A 99 -15.01 13.02 -0.85
N ASN A 100 -14.23 13.35 0.17
CA ASN A 100 -14.14 14.69 0.74
C ASN A 100 -12.69 15.04 1.11
N LEU A 101 -11.91 15.45 0.11
CA LEU A 101 -10.52 15.82 0.30
C LEU A 101 -10.33 17.13 1.08
N HIS A 102 -11.35 17.99 1.13
CA HIS A 102 -11.28 19.25 1.86
C HIS A 102 -11.32 19.02 3.38
N SER A 103 -12.30 18.24 3.88
CA SER A 103 -12.41 17.96 5.31
C SER A 103 -11.62 16.74 5.75
N LYS A 104 -11.33 15.81 4.83
CA LYS A 104 -10.61 14.56 5.10
C LYS A 104 -9.58 14.27 4.00
N PRO A 105 -8.49 15.04 3.92
CA PRO A 105 -7.43 14.79 2.94
C PRO A 105 -6.75 13.45 3.19
N PHE A 106 -6.07 12.92 2.16
CA PHE A 106 -5.09 11.87 2.38
C PHE A 106 -3.93 12.41 3.21
N ILE A 107 -3.50 11.66 4.23
CA ILE A 107 -2.39 12.07 5.10
C ILE A 107 -1.04 11.95 4.36
N TYR A 108 -0.93 11.01 3.43
CA TYR A 108 0.27 10.86 2.62
C TYR A 108 0.37 11.96 1.57
N ASP A 109 1.45 12.73 1.61
CA ASP A 109 1.75 13.76 0.62
C ASP A 109 2.45 13.15 -0.59
N ILE A 110 1.68 12.90 -1.65
CA ILE A 110 2.19 12.31 -2.89
C ILE A 110 3.21 13.21 -3.61
N SER A 111 3.21 14.52 -3.37
CA SER A 111 4.18 15.44 -3.99
C SER A 111 5.61 15.24 -3.46
N LYS A 112 5.72 14.68 -2.25
CA LYS A 112 6.98 14.31 -1.59
C LYS A 112 7.36 12.85 -1.86
N HIS A 113 6.65 12.16 -2.75
CA HIS A 113 6.96 10.78 -3.07
C HIS A 113 8.31 10.70 -3.78
N PHE A 114 9.30 10.14 -3.08
CA PHE A 114 10.61 9.84 -3.65
C PHE A 114 10.76 8.32 -3.74
N VAL A 115 10.92 7.82 -4.96
CA VAL A 115 11.30 6.42 -5.19
C VAL A 115 12.81 6.35 -5.16
N PRO A 116 13.43 5.72 -4.14
CA PRO A 116 14.86 5.46 -4.18
C PRO A 116 15.16 4.61 -5.42
N LYS A 117 16.24 4.93 -6.14
CA LYS A 117 16.67 4.21 -7.36
C LYS A 117 16.91 2.71 -7.19
N GLU A 118 16.79 2.16 -5.97
CA GLU A 118 16.94 0.73 -5.67
C GLU A 118 15.84 -0.18 -6.26
N PHE A 119 14.94 0.38 -7.07
CA PHE A 119 13.92 -0.36 -7.83
C PHE A 119 14.12 -0.31 -9.36
N TYR A 120 15.21 0.29 -9.85
CA TYR A 120 15.66 0.18 -11.25
C TYR A 120 16.66 -0.96 -11.42
#